data_AF-A0A957WRB2-F1
#
_entry.id   AF-A0A957WRB2-F1
#
_cell.length_a   1.000
_cell.length_b   1.000
_cell.length_c   1.000
_cell.angle_alpha   90.00
_cell.angle_beta   90.00
_cell.angle_gamma   90.00
#
_symmetry.space_group_name_H-M   'P 1'
#
loop_
_entity.id
_entity.type
_entity.pdbx_description
1 polymer ?
#
loop_
_entity_poly.entity_id
_entity_poly.type
_entity_poly.pdbx_seq_one_letter_code
_entity_poly.pdbx_strand_id
1 'polypeptide(L)'
;AFSDSDETKAVMEFFSTGESVKGWLQAGGALSPHLDAQLDWYGDDVERGIAQLVQEATAFRFDGSDLMPGEVGAGSFWKGMTDWVSGSADLDTALQEIDASWPSNN
;
A
#
# COMPACT_ATOMS: atom_id res chain seq x y z
N ALA A 1 22.99 -1.01 -14.98
CA ALA A 1 22.11 -0.55 -13.90
C ALA A 1 22.39 -1.29 -12.59
N PHE A 2 22.72 -2.58 -12.63
CA PHE A 2 23.19 -3.31 -11.45
C PHE A 2 24.59 -3.88 -11.75
N SER A 3 25.63 -3.24 -11.22
CA SER A 3 27.03 -3.69 -11.27
C SER A 3 27.57 -3.87 -9.86
N ASP A 4 28.51 -4.78 -9.65
CA ASP A 4 29.14 -5.02 -8.34
C ASP A 4 30.22 -4.00 -7.96
N SER A 5 30.25 -2.86 -8.64
CA SER A 5 31.20 -1.78 -8.34
C SER A 5 30.89 -1.15 -6.98
N ASP A 6 31.93 -0.61 -6.34
CA ASP A 6 31.83 -0.06 -4.99
C ASP A 6 30.85 1.13 -4.92
N GLU A 7 30.76 1.93 -5.99
CA GLU A 7 29.84 3.06 -6.08
C GLU A 7 28.38 2.61 -6.11
N THR A 8 28.06 1.53 -6.84
CA THR A 8 26.70 0.98 -6.90
C THR A 8 26.30 0.41 -5.54
N LYS A 9 27.21 -0.27 -4.85
CA LYS A 9 26.98 -0.78 -3.49
C LYS A 9 26.74 0.35 -2.49
N ALA A 10 27.51 1.43 -2.55
CA ALA A 10 27.33 2.58 -1.68
C ALA A 10 25.94 3.24 -1.85
N VAL A 11 25.45 3.35 -3.09
CA VAL A 11 24.10 3.87 -3.37
C VAL A 11 23.01 2.93 -2.83
N MET A 12 23.18 1.61 -3.01
CA MET A 12 22.25 0.62 -2.44
C MET A 12 22.23 0.66 -0.91
N GLU A 13 23.40 0.82 -0.28
CA GLU A 13 23.51 0.96 1.17
C GLU A 13 22.81 2.24 1.66
N PHE A 14 22.99 3.37 0.98
CA PHE A 14 22.26 4.59 1.31
C PHE A 14 20.74 4.38 1.24
N PHE A 15 20.21 3.75 0.18
CA PHE A 15 18.78 3.46 0.05
C PHE A 15 18.23 2.45 1.07
N SER A 16 19.09 1.81 1.87
CA SER A 16 18.65 1.00 3.01
C SER A 16 18.38 1.81 4.28
N THR A 17 18.76 3.10 4.30
CA THR A 17 18.61 4.00 5.46
C THR A 17 17.36 4.87 5.36
N GLY A 18 16.79 5.26 6.50
CA GLY A 18 15.67 6.20 6.53
C GLY A 18 16.00 7.58 5.97
N GLU A 19 17.25 8.04 6.11
CA GLU A 19 17.69 9.33 5.57
C GLU A 19 17.49 9.40 4.04
N SER A 20 17.53 8.27 3.34
CA SER A 20 17.32 8.21 1.89
C SER A 20 15.93 8.63 1.43
N VAL A 21 14.91 8.45 2.28
CA VAL A 21 13.52 8.84 1.98
C VAL A 21 13.12 10.17 2.62
N LYS A 22 13.96 10.76 3.48
CA LYS A 22 13.64 11.97 4.24
C LYS A 22 13.15 13.14 3.38
N GLY A 23 13.76 13.36 2.21
CA GLY A 23 13.32 14.40 1.29
C GLY A 23 11.86 14.23 0.83
N TRP A 24 11.40 12.99 0.68
CA TRP A 24 10.02 12.67 0.36
C TRP A 24 9.10 12.88 1.56
N LEU A 25 9.52 12.47 2.76
CA LEU A 25 8.73 12.69 3.98
C LEU A 25 8.54 14.18 4.29
N GLN A 26 9.55 14.99 3.98
CA GLN A 26 9.48 16.45 4.13
C GLN A 26 8.58 17.11 3.07
N ALA A 27 8.60 16.59 1.84
CA ALA A 27 7.76 17.10 0.75
C ALA A 27 6.29 16.67 0.89
N GLY A 28 6.04 15.55 1.58
CA GLY A 28 4.73 14.93 1.76
C GLY A 28 4.39 13.90 0.68
N GLY A 29 3.35 13.10 0.94
CA GLY A 29 2.86 12.05 0.05
C GLY A 29 3.62 10.72 0.11
N ALA A 30 4.44 10.51 1.14
CA ALA A 30 5.21 9.28 1.34
C ALA A 30 5.15 8.80 2.79
N LEU A 31 5.24 7.49 2.98
CA LEU A 31 5.44 6.85 4.28
C LEU A 31 6.76 6.06 4.23
N SER A 32 7.56 6.15 5.30
CA SER A 32 8.82 5.42 5.39
C SER A 32 8.59 3.95 5.78
N PRO A 33 9.23 2.99 5.08
CA PRO A 33 9.34 1.61 5.53
C PRO A 33 10.51 1.38 6.51
N HIS A 34 11.35 2.39 6.73
CA HIS A 34 12.58 2.25 7.52
C HIS A 34 12.35 2.49 9.01
N LEU A 35 12.95 1.64 9.85
CA LEU A 35 12.84 1.68 11.32
C LEU A 35 13.55 2.88 11.95
N ASP A 36 14.54 3.46 11.27
CA ASP A 36 15.33 4.61 11.73
C ASP A 36 14.71 5.96 11.30
N ALA A 37 13.57 5.94 10.60
CA ALA A 37 12.88 7.15 10.19
C ALA A 37 12.21 7.86 11.37
N GLN A 38 12.42 9.17 11.46
CA GLN A 38 11.94 9.98 12.57
C GLN A 38 10.61 10.67 12.23
N LEU A 39 9.72 10.74 13.22
CA LEU A 39 8.40 11.37 13.05
C LEU A 39 8.49 12.88 12.77
N ASP A 40 9.54 13.55 13.22
CA ASP A 40 9.76 14.98 12.99
C ASP A 40 10.19 15.30 11.55
N TRP A 41 10.48 14.29 10.72
CA TRP A 41 10.75 14.48 9.30
C TRP A 41 9.49 14.76 8.48
N TYR A 42 8.31 14.36 8.96
CA TYR A 42 7.04 14.60 8.28
C TYR A 42 6.63 16.07 8.40
N GLY A 43 6.37 16.70 7.25
CA GLY A 43 6.07 18.13 7.15
C GLY A 43 4.67 18.53 7.64
N ASP A 44 3.73 17.59 7.68
CA ASP A 44 2.34 17.81 8.10
C ASP A 44 1.93 16.87 9.25
N ASP A 45 1.03 17.36 10.11
CA ASP A 45 0.58 16.65 11.32
C ASP A 45 -0.25 15.40 11.00
N VAL A 46 -1.01 15.40 9.90
CA VAL A 46 -1.81 14.24 9.47
C VAL A 46 -0.89 13.10 9.07
N GLU A 47 0.09 13.37 8.23
CA GLU A 47 1.05 12.36 7.78
C GLU A 47 1.91 11.83 8.94
N ARG A 48 2.33 12.72 9.85
CA ARG A 48 3.03 12.32 11.07
C ARG A 48 2.19 11.38 11.94
N GLY A 49 0.90 11.69 12.10
CA GLY A 49 -0.03 10.83 12.84
C GLY A 49 -0.20 9.45 12.19
N ILE A 50 -0.33 9.40 10.87
CA ILE A 50 -0.39 8.13 10.13
C ILE A 50 0.92 7.34 10.32
N ALA A 51 2.08 8.00 10.21
CA ALA A 51 3.37 7.35 10.42
C ALA A 51 3.53 6.79 11.84
N GLN A 52 3.05 7.49 12.86
CA GLN A 52 3.04 6.99 14.23
C GLN A 52 2.16 5.73 14.36
N LEU A 53 0.96 5.74 13.79
CA LEU A 53 0.07 4.56 13.79
C LEU A 53 0.74 3.36 13.13
N VAL A 54 1.48 3.57 12.03
CA VAL A 54 2.23 2.51 11.35
C VAL A 54 3.38 1.99 12.21
N GLN A 55 4.14 2.86 12.90
CA GLN A 55 5.22 2.44 13.80
C GLN A 55 4.73 1.63 15.00
N GLU A 56 3.55 1.96 15.53
CA GLU A 56 2.94 1.30 16.69
C GLU A 56 2.11 0.05 16.29
N ALA A 57 1.85 -0.15 15.00
CA ALA A 57 1.02 -1.24 14.51
C ALA A 57 1.65 -2.60 14.85
N THR A 58 0.88 -3.47 15.51
CA THR A 58 1.31 -4.85 15.81
C THR A 58 1.06 -5.81 14.65
N ALA A 59 0.35 -5.37 13.61
CA ALA A 59 0.01 -6.16 12.46
C ALA A 59 -0.07 -5.29 11.21
N PHE A 60 0.34 -5.88 10.08
CA PHE A 60 0.17 -5.33 8.75
C PHE A 60 -0.64 -6.31 7.89
N ARG A 61 -1.54 -5.79 7.06
CA ARG A 61 -2.37 -6.55 6.13
C ARG A 61 -2.47 -5.77 4.82
N PHE A 62 -2.42 -6.49 3.71
CA PHE A 62 -2.85 -5.95 2.42
C PHE A 62 -4.38 -5.84 2.39
N ASP A 63 -4.89 -5.02 1.47
CA ASP A 63 -6.33 -4.96 1.27
C ASP A 63 -6.86 -6.35 0.89
N GLY A 64 -8.10 -6.65 1.24
CA GLY A 64 -8.70 -7.96 0.94
C GLY A 64 -8.66 -8.27 -0.56
N SER A 65 -8.84 -7.26 -1.41
CA SER A 65 -8.79 -7.40 -2.87
C SER A 65 -7.40 -7.71 -3.41
N ASP A 66 -6.33 -7.27 -2.73
CA ASP A 66 -4.93 -7.57 -3.12
C ASP A 66 -4.61 -9.07 -2.98
N LEU A 67 -5.35 -9.80 -2.14
CA LEU A 67 -5.19 -11.23 -1.91
C LEU A 67 -6.08 -12.09 -2.83
N MET A 68 -6.97 -11.48 -3.62
CA MET A 68 -7.83 -12.18 -4.56
C MET A 68 -7.10 -12.41 -5.91
N PRO A 69 -7.57 -13.34 -6.75
CA PRO A 69 -7.14 -13.38 -8.15
C PRO A 69 -7.32 -12.02 -8.81
N GLY A 70 -6.41 -11.63 -9.72
CA GLY A 70 -6.38 -10.27 -10.29
C GLY A 70 -7.68 -9.87 -10.98
N GLU A 71 -8.32 -10.83 -11.65
CA GLU A 71 -9.65 -10.69 -12.27
C GLU A 71 -10.79 -10.45 -11.26
N VAL A 72 -10.61 -10.87 -10.01
CA VAL A 72 -11.57 -10.63 -8.92
C VAL A 72 -11.22 -9.32 -8.22
N GLY A 73 -10.03 -9.21 -7.62
CA GLY A 73 -9.64 -8.09 -6.77
C GLY A 73 -9.66 -6.74 -7.49
N ALA A 74 -8.94 -6.64 -8.60
CA ALA A 74 -8.91 -5.43 -9.44
C ALA A 74 -10.08 -5.37 -10.45
N GLY A 75 -10.91 -6.40 -10.52
CA GLY A 75 -12.01 -6.52 -11.47
C GLY A 75 -13.38 -6.46 -10.81
N SER A 76 -13.99 -7.63 -10.61
CA SER A 76 -15.36 -7.75 -10.11
C SER A 76 -15.54 -7.11 -8.73
N PHE A 77 -14.58 -7.26 -7.82
CA PHE A 77 -14.62 -6.65 -6.49
C PHE A 77 -14.65 -5.13 -6.58
N TRP A 78 -13.71 -4.53 -7.31
CA TRP A 78 -13.67 -3.08 -7.51
C TRP A 78 -14.98 -2.53 -8.09
N LYS A 79 -15.49 -3.15 -9.15
CA LYS A 79 -16.76 -2.76 -9.77
C LYS A 79 -17.93 -2.94 -8.81
N GLY A 80 -18.08 -4.12 -8.21
CA GLY A 80 -19.20 -4.45 -7.33
C GLY A 80 -19.29 -3.52 -6.12
N MET A 81 -18.15 -3.21 -5.48
CA MET A 81 -18.12 -2.27 -4.37
C MET A 81 -18.46 -0.84 -4.80
N THR A 82 -18.00 -0.41 -5.98
CA THR A 82 -18.34 0.92 -6.53
C THR A 82 -19.83 1.02 -6.90
N ASP A 83 -20.38 -0.03 -7.51
CA ASP A 83 -21.80 -0.10 -7.89
C ASP A 83 -22.70 -0.10 -6.64
N TRP A 84 -22.31 -0.82 -5.58
CA TRP A 84 -23.02 -0.82 -4.32
C TRP A 84 -23.01 0.56 -3.63
N VAL A 85 -21.83 1.17 -3.48
CA VAL A 85 -21.70 2.48 -2.82
C VAL A 85 -22.42 3.59 -3.61
N SER A 86 -22.44 3.50 -4.94
CA SER A 86 -23.17 4.45 -5.80
C SER A 86 -24.68 4.20 -5.85
N GLY A 87 -25.16 3.05 -5.35
CA GLY A 87 -26.56 2.64 -5.43
C GLY A 87 -26.97 2.08 -6.81
N SER A 88 -26.01 1.79 -7.68
CA SER A 88 -26.25 1.15 -8.99
C SER A 88 -26.56 -0.35 -8.86
N ALA A 89 -26.17 -0.98 -7.75
CA ALA A 89 -26.54 -2.33 -7.36
C ALA A 89 -26.82 -2.40 -5.85
N ASP A 90 -27.62 -3.37 -5.41
CA ASP A 90 -27.71 -3.71 -3.99
C ASP A 90 -26.53 -4.59 -3.55
N LEU A 91 -26.36 -4.72 -2.24
CA LEU A 91 -25.24 -5.47 -1.65
C LEU A 91 -25.26 -6.94 -2.07
N ASP A 92 -26.45 -7.57 -2.08
CA ASP A 92 -26.59 -8.99 -2.39
C ASP A 92 -26.18 -9.29 -3.84
N THR A 93 -26.60 -8.44 -4.78
CA THR A 93 -26.23 -8.54 -6.19
C THR A 93 -24.72 -8.35 -6.37
N ALA A 94 -24.14 -7.31 -5.75
CA ALA A 94 -22.71 -7.05 -5.83
C ALA A 94 -21.88 -8.23 -5.30
N LEU A 95 -22.24 -8.79 -4.14
CA LEU A 95 -21.54 -9.92 -3.55
C LEU A 95 -21.66 -11.20 -4.40
N GLN A 96 -22.84 -11.48 -4.97
CA GLN A 96 -23.03 -12.63 -5.85
C GLN A 96 -22.20 -12.53 -7.13
N GLU A 97 -22.12 -11.34 -7.74
CA GLU A 97 -21.31 -11.12 -8.94
C GLU A 97 -19.80 -11.29 -8.64
N ILE A 98 -19.33 -10.82 -7.49
CA ILE A 98 -17.94 -10.99 -7.05
C ILE A 98 -17.64 -12.47 -6.83
N ASP A 99 -18.48 -13.20 -6.09
CA ASP A 99 -18.29 -14.62 -5.80
C ASP A 99 -18.27 -15.47 -7.08
N ALA A 100 -19.20 -15.20 -8.01
CA ALA A 100 -19.29 -15.91 -9.28
C ALA A 100 -18.09 -15.71 -10.21
N SER A 101 -17.28 -14.66 -9.99
CA SER A 101 -16.11 -14.34 -10.81
C SER A 101 -14.84 -15.11 -10.41
N TRP A 102 -14.87 -15.87 -9.31
CA TRP A 102 -13.72 -16.65 -8.86
C TRP A 102 -13.36 -17.75 -9.88
N PRO A 103 -12.06 -17.93 -10.21
CA PRO A 103 -11.61 -18.98 -11.11
C PRO A 103 -11.96 -20.37 -10.57
N SER A 104 -12.50 -21.23 -11.43
CA SER A 104 -12.95 -22.57 -11.05
C SER A 104 -11.81 -23.57 -10.78
N ASN A 105 -10.55 -23.16 -10.94
CA ASN A 105 -9.38 -24.02 -10.89
C ASN A 105 -8.47 -23.59 -9.74
N ASN A 106 -8.72 -24.14 -8.54
CA ASN A 106 -7.74 -24.18 -7.45
C ASN A 106 -6.94 -25.48 -7.53
#